data_AF-Q0C6A9-F1
#
_entry.id   AF-Q0C6A9-F1
#
_cell.length_a   1.000
_cell.length_b   1.000
_cell.length_c   1.000
_cell.angle_alpha   90.00
_cell.angle_beta   90.00
_cell.angle_gamma   90.00
#
_symmetry.space_group_name_H-M   'P 1'
#
loop_
_entity.id
_entity.type
_entity.pdbx_description
1 polymer ?
#
loop_
_entity_poly.entity_id
_entity_poly.type
_entity_poly.pdbx_seq_one_letter_code
_entity_poly.pdbx_strand_id
1 'polypeptide(L)'
;MAPKCAKGWGGSAGFTLIELMIVMTIVAILASISLPHYQRNLIRARESVLSENLYQMRKAIDAFYADQRKYPDTLEALVDKRYLRSIPKDPFTRSAETWYTIPPEVLDPVVGDTGAVFDVHSGSDLVGLNGVPYRDW
;
A
#
# COMPACT_ATOMS: atom_id res chain seq x y z
N MET A 1 -69.45 30.67 -22.40
CA MET A 1 -68.55 31.45 -21.51
C MET A 1 -67.17 30.76 -21.51
N ALA A 2 -66.23 31.35 -22.25
CA ALA A 2 -64.77 31.14 -22.44
C ALA A 2 -64.06 29.78 -22.15
N PRO A 3 -63.24 29.26 -23.09
CA PRO A 3 -62.18 28.30 -22.79
C PRO A 3 -60.93 29.00 -22.20
N LYS A 4 -60.31 28.42 -21.17
CA LYS A 4 -58.99 28.86 -20.68
C LYS A 4 -57.89 28.13 -21.45
N CYS A 5 -57.14 28.86 -22.27
CA CYS A 5 -55.92 28.36 -22.92
C CYS A 5 -54.84 28.06 -21.88
N ALA A 6 -54.39 26.80 -21.81
CA ALA A 6 -53.20 26.42 -21.07
C ALA A 6 -51.95 26.88 -21.82
N LYS A 7 -51.15 27.73 -21.19
CA LYS A 7 -49.90 28.26 -21.74
C LYS A 7 -48.82 27.19 -21.62
N GLY A 8 -48.59 26.44 -22.69
CA GLY A 8 -47.44 25.54 -22.79
C GLY A 8 -46.15 26.35 -22.90
N TRP A 9 -45.25 26.23 -21.92
CA TRP A 9 -43.86 26.65 -22.08
C TRP A 9 -43.11 25.64 -22.95
N GLY A 10 -43.41 25.65 -24.25
CA GLY A 10 -42.72 24.85 -25.26
C GLY A 10 -41.57 25.63 -25.86
N GLY A 11 -40.47 25.79 -25.10
CA GLY A 11 -39.19 26.22 -25.65
C GLY A 11 -38.28 25.02 -25.79
N SER A 12 -38.30 24.34 -26.93
CA SER A 12 -37.29 23.34 -27.27
C SER A 12 -35.97 24.06 -27.57
N ALA A 13 -35.21 24.40 -26.53
CA ALA A 13 -33.84 24.86 -26.67
C ALA A 13 -32.98 23.66 -27.09
N GLY A 14 -32.52 23.67 -28.35
CA GLY A 14 -31.56 22.69 -28.85
C GLY A 14 -30.15 23.05 -28.35
N PHE A 15 -29.39 22.03 -27.93
CA PHE A 15 -27.95 22.16 -27.65
C PHE A 15 -27.20 22.50 -28.93
N THR A 16 -26.23 23.42 -28.85
CA THR A 16 -25.38 23.75 -29.99
C THR A 16 -24.19 22.79 -30.08
N LEU A 17 -23.65 22.56 -31.29
CA LEU A 17 -22.43 21.75 -31.46
C LEU A 17 -21.24 22.34 -30.68
N ILE A 18 -21.14 23.68 -30.65
CA ILE A 18 -20.07 24.37 -29.94
C ILE A 18 -20.16 24.17 -28.41
N GLU A 19 -21.38 24.09 -27.85
CA GLU A 19 -21.60 23.81 -26.43
C GLU A 19 -21.12 22.39 -26.08
N LEU A 20 -21.44 21.39 -26.91
CA LEU A 20 -20.93 20.03 -26.71
C LEU A 20 -19.40 19.97 -26.83
N MET A 21 -18.81 20.73 -27.76
CA MET A 21 -17.35 20.80 -27.89
C MET A 21 -16.69 21.37 -26.63
N ILE A 22 -17.22 22.46 -26.08
CA ILE A 22 -16.68 23.07 -24.84
C ILE A 22 -16.82 22.11 -23.65
N VAL A 23 -17.95 21.40 -23.54
CA VAL A 23 -18.14 20.42 -22.47
C VAL A 23 -17.12 19.28 -22.59
N MET A 24 -16.96 18.72 -23.78
CA MET A 24 -16.01 17.63 -24.03
C MET A 24 -14.57 18.06 -23.78
N THR A 25 -14.19 19.30 -24.15
CA THR A 25 -12.84 19.81 -23.88
C THR A 25 -12.59 19.99 -22.38
N ILE A 26 -13.55 20.52 -21.62
CA ILE A 26 -13.42 20.64 -20.16
C ILE A 26 -13.31 19.25 -19.50
N VAL A 27 -14.13 18.28 -19.91
CA VAL A 27 -14.07 16.90 -19.39
C VAL A 27 -12.71 16.26 -19.69
N ALA A 28 -12.17 16.45 -20.90
CA ALA A 28 -10.86 15.91 -21.27
C ALA A 28 -9.73 16.49 -20.40
N ILE A 29 -9.75 17.81 -20.14
CA ILE A 29 -8.78 18.48 -19.26
C ILE A 29 -8.87 17.90 -17.85
N LEU A 30 -10.06 17.82 -17.26
CA LEU A 30 -10.25 17.27 -15.92
C LEU A 30 -9.79 15.80 -15.82
N ALA A 31 -10.14 14.97 -16.80
CA ALA A 31 -9.76 13.56 -16.83
C ALA A 31 -8.23 13.37 -16.86
N SER A 32 -7.52 14.21 -17.62
CA SER A 32 -6.06 14.15 -17.72
C SER A 32 -5.34 14.38 -16.39
N ILE A 33 -5.87 15.25 -15.53
CA ILE A 33 -5.31 15.53 -14.20
C ILE A 33 -5.75 14.46 -13.19
N SER A 34 -6.98 13.98 -13.29
CA SER A 34 -7.57 13.08 -12.27
C SER A 34 -6.89 11.71 -12.18
N LEU A 35 -6.55 11.09 -13.32
CA LEU A 35 -5.97 9.73 -13.37
C LEU A 35 -4.66 9.54 -12.59
N PRO A 36 -3.59 10.35 -12.82
CA PRO A 36 -2.31 10.16 -12.13
C PRO A 36 -2.42 10.38 -10.61
N HIS A 37 -3.34 11.25 -10.17
CA HIS A 37 -3.59 11.49 -8.75
C HIS A 37 -4.15 10.25 -8.04
N TYR A 38 -5.09 9.55 -8.69
CA TYR A 38 -5.68 8.34 -8.12
C TYR A 38 -4.63 7.24 -7.88
N GLN A 39 -3.74 7.01 -8.85
CA GLN A 39 -2.68 5.99 -8.75
C GLN A 39 -1.71 6.29 -7.60
N ARG A 40 -1.30 7.56 -7.42
CA ARG A 40 -0.42 7.96 -6.31
C ARG A 40 -1.05 7.70 -4.95
N ASN A 41 -2.35 7.96 -4.81
CA ASN A 41 -3.05 7.71 -3.54
C ASN A 41 -3.13 6.21 -3.20
N LEU A 42 -3.32 5.35 -4.21
CA LEU A 42 -3.27 3.90 -4.01
C LEU A 42 -1.89 3.42 -3.57
N ILE A 43 -0.81 3.97 -4.15
CA ILE A 43 0.55 3.64 -3.74
C ILE A 43 0.79 4.07 -2.30
N ARG A 44 0.44 5.30 -1.92
CA ARG A 44 0.55 5.78 -0.52
C ARG A 44 -0.20 4.89 0.47
N ALA A 45 -1.40 4.43 0.12
CA ALA A 45 -2.16 3.52 0.96
C ALA A 45 -1.43 2.18 1.15
N ARG A 46 -0.83 1.63 0.08
CA ARG A 46 0.00 0.42 0.16
C ARG A 46 1.27 0.63 0.98
N GLU A 47 1.94 1.77 0.83
CA GLU A 47 3.12 2.14 1.64
C GLU A 47 2.79 2.23 3.12
N SER A 48 1.64 2.82 3.47
CA SER A 48 1.17 2.88 4.86
C SER A 48 0.94 1.48 5.45
N VAL A 49 0.37 0.57 4.66
CA VAL A 49 0.17 -0.83 5.09
C VAL A 49 1.50 -1.56 5.18
N LEU A 50 2.43 -1.33 4.24
CA LEU A 50 3.76 -1.94 4.27
C LEU A 50 4.52 -1.52 5.53
N SER A 51 4.57 -0.23 5.81
CA SER A 51 5.25 0.33 6.98
C SER A 51 4.70 -0.26 8.28
N GLU A 52 3.37 -0.34 8.41
CA GLU A 52 2.73 -0.96 9.57
C GLU A 52 3.07 -2.46 9.69
N ASN A 53 3.01 -3.20 8.58
CA ASN A 53 3.35 -4.63 8.58
C ASN A 53 4.80 -4.87 9.00
N LEU A 54 5.75 -4.09 8.45
CA LEU A 54 7.17 -4.17 8.83
C LEU A 54 7.37 -3.82 10.30
N TYR A 55 6.72 -2.75 10.78
CA TYR A 55 6.78 -2.37 12.19
C TYR A 55 6.29 -3.47 13.12
N GLN A 56 5.14 -4.08 12.82
CA GLN A 56 4.59 -5.17 13.63
C GLN A 56 5.47 -6.43 13.60
N MET A 57 6.04 -6.77 12.44
CA MET A 57 6.94 -7.91 12.31
C MET A 57 8.25 -7.70 13.06
N ARG A 58 8.91 -6.54 12.89
CA ARG A 58 10.14 -6.18 13.63
C ARG A 58 9.90 -6.21 15.15
N LYS A 59 8.80 -5.62 15.61
CA LYS A 59 8.41 -5.67 17.01
C LYS A 59 8.20 -7.10 17.53
N ALA A 60 7.65 -7.99 16.71
CA ALA A 60 7.49 -9.40 17.07
C ALA A 60 8.83 -10.14 17.12
N ILE A 61 9.77 -9.81 16.23
CA ILE A 61 11.14 -10.34 16.26
C ILE A 61 11.85 -9.90 17.54
N ASP A 62 11.78 -8.61 17.89
CA ASP A 62 12.38 -8.06 19.11
C ASP A 62 11.79 -8.71 20.37
N ALA A 63 10.47 -8.91 20.40
CA ALA A 63 9.80 -9.59 21.50
C ALA A 63 10.24 -11.07 21.61
N PHE A 64 10.38 -11.76 20.49
CA PHE A 64 10.91 -13.13 20.45
C PHE A 64 12.33 -13.19 21.03
N TYR A 65 13.20 -12.27 20.63
CA TYR A 65 14.56 -12.20 21.14
C TYR A 65 14.59 -11.89 22.65
N ALA A 66 13.74 -10.97 23.13
CA ALA A 66 13.67 -10.64 24.56
C ALA A 66 13.30 -11.85 25.43
N ASP A 67 12.45 -12.75 24.92
CA ASP A 67 11.99 -13.92 25.66
C ASP A 67 12.92 -15.14 25.50
N GLN A 68 13.40 -15.41 24.28
CA GLN A 68 14.16 -16.61 23.94
C GLN A 68 15.67 -16.39 23.98
N ARG A 69 16.13 -15.13 24.07
CA ARG A 69 17.54 -14.72 23.94
C ARG A 69 18.21 -15.23 22.66
N LYS A 70 17.41 -15.39 21.61
CA LYS A 70 17.80 -15.92 20.30
C LYS A 70 16.84 -15.32 19.28
N TYR A 71 17.33 -14.92 18.11
CA TYR A 71 16.47 -14.51 16.99
C TYR A 71 15.77 -15.72 16.37
N PRO A 72 14.56 -15.53 15.81
CA PRO A 72 13.86 -16.62 15.14
C PRO A 72 14.67 -17.17 13.96
N ASP A 73 14.60 -18.49 13.76
CA ASP A 73 15.25 -19.17 12.62
C ASP A 73 14.45 -18.95 11.32
N THR A 74 13.14 -18.70 11.42
CA THR A 74 12.26 -18.38 10.30
C THR A 74 11.13 -17.45 10.75
N LEU A 75 10.46 -16.77 9.80
CA LEU A 75 9.30 -15.92 10.11
C LEU A 75 8.11 -16.73 10.64
N GLU A 76 7.97 -17.99 10.23
CA GLU A 76 6.93 -18.91 10.68
C GLU A 76 7.03 -19.18 12.19
N ALA A 77 8.25 -19.18 12.75
CA ALA A 77 8.46 -19.36 14.18
C ALA A 77 7.73 -18.31 15.04
N LEU A 78 7.56 -17.08 14.52
CA LEU A 78 6.81 -16.02 15.17
C LEU A 78 5.31 -16.36 15.28
N VAL A 79 4.76 -17.06 14.29
CA VAL A 79 3.36 -17.50 14.30
C VAL A 79 3.17 -18.69 15.23
N ASP A 80 4.05 -19.67 15.13
CA ASP A 80 4.01 -20.89 15.96
C ASP A 80 4.10 -20.58 17.45
N LYS A 81 4.97 -19.63 17.81
CA LYS A 81 5.14 -19.14 19.18
C LYS A 81 4.18 -18.02 19.58
N ARG A 82 3.21 -17.69 18.71
CA ARG A 82 2.13 -16.72 18.96
C ARG A 82 2.59 -15.26 19.20
N TYR A 83 3.77 -14.87 18.73
CA TYR A 83 4.18 -13.46 18.64
C TYR A 83 3.42 -12.74 17.52
N LEU A 84 3.11 -13.45 16.44
CA LEU A 84 2.21 -13.01 15.37
C LEU A 84 1.00 -13.93 15.26
N ARG A 85 -0.14 -13.37 14.85
CA ARG A 85 -1.33 -14.18 14.53
C ARG A 85 -1.19 -14.90 13.20
N SER A 86 -0.53 -14.25 12.24
CA SER A 86 -0.20 -14.75 10.91
C SER A 86 0.83 -13.81 10.31
N ILE A 87 1.64 -14.31 9.36
CA ILE A 87 2.53 -13.45 8.58
C ILE A 87 1.65 -12.56 7.67
N PRO A 88 1.81 -11.22 7.71
CA PRO A 88 1.05 -10.33 6.85
C PRO A 88 1.49 -10.50 5.38
N LYS A 89 0.58 -10.18 4.45
CA LYS A 89 0.92 -10.13 3.03
C LYS A 89 1.60 -8.82 2.70
N ASP A 90 2.68 -8.87 1.95
CA ASP A 90 3.32 -7.70 1.37
C ASP A 90 2.34 -7.04 0.38
N PRO A 91 1.99 -5.75 0.55
CA PRO A 91 0.99 -5.07 -0.28
C PRO A 91 1.46 -4.81 -1.73
N PHE A 92 2.75 -4.93 -2.03
CA PHE A 92 3.32 -4.75 -3.36
C PHE A 92 3.45 -6.07 -4.11
N THR A 93 4.00 -7.11 -3.48
CA THR A 93 4.11 -8.44 -4.11
C THR A 93 2.81 -9.26 -3.99
N ARG A 94 1.91 -8.86 -3.08
CA ARG A 94 0.65 -9.55 -2.74
C ARG A 94 0.84 -10.95 -2.15
N SER A 95 2.03 -11.26 -1.66
CA SER A 95 2.37 -12.56 -1.07
C SER A 95 2.87 -12.40 0.38
N ALA A 96 2.68 -13.44 1.19
CA ALA A 96 3.26 -13.53 2.54
C ALA A 96 4.62 -14.24 2.54
N GLU A 97 5.06 -14.78 1.40
CA GLU A 97 6.29 -15.61 1.29
C GLU A 97 7.48 -14.86 0.69
N THR A 98 7.25 -13.64 0.19
CA THR A 98 8.28 -12.86 -0.51
C THR A 98 9.11 -11.98 0.41
N TRP A 99 8.86 -11.98 1.71
CA TRP A 99 9.61 -11.16 2.65
C TRP A 99 11.10 -11.51 2.60
N TYR A 100 11.95 -10.49 2.53
CA TYR A 100 13.39 -10.65 2.54
C TYR A 100 13.90 -10.49 3.97
N THR A 101 14.55 -11.52 4.51
CA THR A 101 15.06 -11.52 5.89
C THR A 101 16.55 -11.28 5.94
N ILE A 102 17.00 -10.49 6.89
CA ILE A 102 18.42 -10.22 7.15
C ILE A 102 18.82 -10.95 8.44
N PRO A 103 19.88 -11.78 8.43
CA PRO A 103 20.40 -12.43 9.63
C PRO A 103 21.14 -11.43 10.54
N PRO A 104 21.23 -11.72 11.85
CA PRO A 104 21.99 -10.88 12.77
C PRO A 104 23.48 -10.86 12.38
N GLU A 105 24.11 -9.70 12.55
CA GLU A 105 25.55 -9.57 12.33
C GLU A 105 26.30 -10.28 13.46
N VAL A 106 27.10 -11.29 13.11
CA VAL A 106 27.87 -12.07 14.09
C VAL A 106 29.13 -11.29 14.45
N LEU A 107 29.04 -10.43 15.46
CA LEU A 107 30.17 -9.62 15.94
C LEU A 107 31.22 -10.46 16.68
N ASP A 108 30.79 -11.47 17.44
CA ASP A 108 31.68 -12.39 18.17
C ASP A 108 31.23 -13.84 17.96
N PRO A 109 32.12 -14.78 17.57
CA PRO A 109 31.74 -16.18 17.35
C PRO A 109 31.38 -16.94 18.64
N VAL A 110 31.70 -16.38 19.81
CA VAL A 110 31.41 -16.97 21.14
C VAL A 110 30.16 -16.35 21.78
N VAL A 111 29.82 -15.11 21.40
CA VAL A 111 28.72 -14.30 21.96
C VAL A 111 27.87 -13.74 20.81
N GLY A 112 27.75 -14.52 19.74
CA GLY A 112 26.99 -14.13 18.56
C GLY A 112 25.51 -14.36 18.82
N ASP A 113 24.67 -13.37 18.51
CA ASP A 113 23.24 -13.57 18.51
C ASP A 113 22.89 -14.68 17.52
N THR A 114 22.28 -15.74 18.04
CA THR A 114 21.91 -16.91 17.24
C THR A 114 20.57 -16.67 16.54
N GLY A 115 20.33 -17.33 15.41
CA GLY A 115 19.11 -17.20 14.62
C GLY A 115 19.38 -16.72 13.19
N ALA A 116 18.32 -16.57 12.40
CA ALA A 116 18.44 -16.23 10.98
C ALA A 116 17.66 -14.96 10.58
N VAL A 117 16.77 -14.47 11.46
CA VAL A 117 15.91 -13.31 11.15
C VAL A 117 16.09 -12.25 12.23
N PHE A 118 16.98 -11.31 11.95
CA PHE A 118 17.18 -10.08 12.73
C PHE A 118 16.27 -8.95 12.22
N ASP A 119 16.22 -8.78 10.89
CA ASP A 119 15.36 -7.78 10.25
C ASP A 119 14.59 -8.39 9.06
N VAL A 120 13.53 -7.71 8.63
CA VAL A 120 12.68 -8.07 7.51
C VAL A 120 12.38 -6.85 6.64
N HIS A 121 12.39 -7.07 5.32
CA HIS A 121 12.11 -6.07 4.29
C HIS A 121 11.15 -6.62 3.24
N SER A 122 10.52 -5.72 2.49
CA SER A 122 9.68 -6.10 1.35
C SER A 122 10.48 -6.87 0.29
N GLY A 123 9.85 -7.86 -0.32
CA GLY A 123 10.40 -8.57 -1.49
C GLY A 123 10.23 -7.81 -2.82
N SER A 124 9.73 -6.58 -2.76
CA SER A 124 9.43 -5.79 -3.94
C SER A 124 10.68 -5.09 -4.50
N ASP A 125 10.86 -5.17 -5.82
CA ASP A 125 11.91 -4.46 -6.56
C ASP A 125 11.53 -3.00 -6.88
N LEU A 126 10.35 -2.57 -6.44
CA LEU A 126 9.86 -1.22 -6.68
C LEU A 126 10.51 -0.20 -5.74
N VAL A 127 10.52 1.05 -6.20
CA VAL A 127 11.00 2.20 -5.44
C VAL A 127 9.81 2.96 -4.86
N GLY A 128 9.92 3.32 -3.58
CA GLY A 128 8.93 4.10 -2.86
C GLY A 128 8.77 5.52 -3.41
N LEU A 129 7.69 6.18 -3.01
CA LEU A 129 7.43 7.58 -3.35
C LEU A 129 8.48 8.54 -2.76
N ASN A 130 9.23 8.08 -1.76
CA ASN A 130 10.38 8.76 -1.15
C ASN A 130 11.70 8.57 -1.94
N GLY A 131 11.70 7.77 -3.02
CA GLY A 131 12.90 7.46 -3.80
C GLY A 131 13.77 6.34 -3.23
N VAL A 132 13.38 5.73 -2.11
CA VAL A 132 14.10 4.61 -1.48
C VAL A 132 13.44 3.29 -1.91
N PRO A 133 14.20 2.29 -2.38
CA PRO A 133 13.68 0.95 -2.68
C PRO A 133 12.95 0.32 -1.49
N TYR A 134 11.83 -0.39 -1.71
CA TYR A 134 11.08 -1.03 -0.60
C TYR A 134 11.85 -2.13 0.12
N ARG A 135 12.85 -2.71 -0.55
CA ARG A 135 13.81 -3.65 0.05
C ARG A 135 14.75 -3.02 1.07
N ASP A 136 14.86 -1.69 1.08
CA ASP A 136 15.74 -0.93 1.98
C ASP A 136 14.95 -0.18 3.08
N TRP A 137 13.64 -0.44 3.18
CA TRP A 137 12.74 0.17 4.18
C TRP A 137 12.72 -0.60 5.49
#